data_AF-A0A950Q849-F1
#
_entry.id   AF-A0A950Q849-F1
#
_cell.length_a   1.000
_cell.length_b   1.000
_cell.length_c   1.000
_cell.angle_alpha   90.00
_cell.angle_beta   90.00
_cell.angle_gamma   90.00
#
_symmetry.space_group_name_H-M   'P 1'
#
loop_
_entity.id
_entity.type
_entity.pdbx_description
1 polymer ?
#
loop_
_entity_poly.entity_id
_entity_poly.type
_entity_poly.pdbx_seq_one_letter_code
_entity_poly.pdbx_strand_id
1 'polypeptide(L)' 'MKRETLVALDEARRNGRAVVRALNTSSGEERLVDPATDTSPLGQEAAKAARADQSGTAEIEGRHWFLRVYNPPLDLA' A
#
# COMPACT_ATOMS: atom_id res chain seq x y z
N MET A 1 12.14 8.02 2.74
CA MET A 1 10.99 7.44 3.47
C MET A 1 11.03 7.95 4.91
N LYS A 2 9.90 8.41 5.44
CA LYS A 2 9.83 8.98 6.80
C LYS A 2 9.93 7.88 7.87
N ARG A 3 10.42 8.23 9.06
CA ARG A 3 10.59 7.26 10.17
C ARG A 3 9.26 6.66 10.62
N GLU A 4 8.21 7.48 10.72
CA GLU A 4 6.84 7.05 11.03
C GLU A 4 6.34 5.94 10.08
N THR A 5 6.66 6.05 8.79
CA THR A 5 6.31 5.05 7.78
C THR A 5 6.99 3.71 8.07
N LEU A 6 8.26 3.73 8.46
CA LEU A 6 9.00 2.51 8.78
C LEU A 6 8.43 1.81 10.02
N VAL A 7 8.04 2.58 11.05
CA VAL A 7 7.44 2.04 12.27
C VAL A 7 6.11 1.35 11.95
N ALA A 8 5.24 1.99 11.18
CA ALA A 8 3.96 1.42 10.79
C ALA A 8 4.11 0.14 9.94
N LEU A 9 5.10 0.11 9.04
CA LEU A 9 5.40 -1.08 8.22
C LEU A 9 5.96 -2.24 9.06
N ASP A 10 6.83 -1.97 10.04
CA ASP A 10 7.35 -2.99 10.96
C ASP A 10 6.23 -3.60 11.81
N GLU A 11 5.35 -2.76 12.34
CA GLU A 11 4.18 -3.22 13.10
C GLU A 11 3.23 -4.07 12.25
N ALA A 12 2.93 -3.64 11.02
CA ALA A 12 2.09 -4.42 10.12
C ALA A 12 2.71 -5.78 9.80
N ARG A 13 4.02 -5.82 9.51
CA ARG A 13 4.76 -7.05 9.26
C ARG A 13 4.69 -8.01 10.44
N ARG A 14 4.92 -7.55 11.67
CA ARG A 14 4.84 -8.37 12.89
C ARG A 14 3.46 -8.99 13.11
N ASN A 15 2.41 -8.30 12.65
CA ASN A 15 1.03 -8.75 12.77
C ASN A 15 0.53 -9.52 11.53
N GLY A 16 1.39 -9.83 10.56
CA GLY A 16 1.00 -10.52 9.33
C GLY A 16 0.00 -9.72 8.47
N ARG A 17 -0.01 -8.39 8.59
CA ARG A 17 -0.93 -7.52 7.85
C ARG A 17 -0.26 -6.93 6.61
N ALA A 18 -0.98 -6.93 5.50
CA ALA A 18 -0.58 -6.22 4.30
C ALA A 18 -0.73 -4.70 4.48
N VAL A 19 0.19 -3.94 3.90
CA VAL A 19 0.10 -2.47 3.81
C VAL A 19 0.53 -2.05 2.41
N VAL A 20 -0.13 -1.03 1.86
CA VAL A 20 0.27 -0.41 0.60
C VAL A 20 0.68 1.03 0.86
N ARG A 21 1.87 1.42 0.38
CA ARG A 21 2.26 2.83 0.35
C ARG A 21 1.88 3.43 -0.99
N ALA A 22 1.00 4.42 -0.97
CA ALA A 22 0.64 5.21 -2.12
C ALA A 22 1.49 6.49 -2.16
N LEU A 23 2.20 6.71 -3.26
CA LEU A 23 2.98 7.92 -3.54
C LEU A 23 2.37 8.64 -4.74
N ASN A 24 1.88 9.86 -4.56
CA ASN A 24 1.45 10.68 -5.67
C ASN A 24 2.69 11.11 -6.48
N THR A 25 2.78 10.72 -7.73
CA THR A 25 3.98 10.94 -8.54
C THR A 25 4.15 12.40 -8.97
N SER A 26 3.08 13.19 -8.95
CA SER A 26 3.10 14.60 -9.35
C SER A 26 3.38 15.54 -8.17
N SER A 27 2.84 15.25 -6.97
CA SER A 27 2.99 16.11 -5.79
C SER A 27 4.00 15.60 -4.76
N GLY A 28 4.39 14.33 -4.83
CA GLY A 28 5.20 13.68 -3.79
C GLY A 28 4.42 13.36 -2.51
N GLU A 29 3.10 13.55 -2.47
CA GLU A 29 2.25 13.18 -1.33
C GLU A 29 2.36 11.67 -1.06
N GLU A 30 2.59 11.29 0.20
CA GLU A 30 2.66 9.89 0.62
C GLU A 30 1.52 9.55 1.57
N ARG A 31 0.88 8.40 1.34
CA ARG A 31 -0.13 7.82 2.22
C ARG A 31 0.15 6.34 2.45
N LEU A 32 -0.06 5.89 3.68
CA LEU A 32 -0.18 4.47 3.98
C LEU A 32 -1.64 4.07 3.91
N VAL A 33 -1.91 2.97 3.21
CA VAL A 33 -3.24 2.45 2.94
C VAL A 33 -3.29 1.03 3.48
N ASP A 34 -4.30 0.75 4.30
CA ASP A 34 -4.61 -0.60 4.74
C ASP A 34 -5.58 -1.21 3.71
N PRO A 35 -5.12 -2.17 2.88
CA PRO A 35 -5.94 -2.76 1.81
C PRO A 35 -7.12 -3.60 2.34
N ALA A 36 -7.15 -3.95 3.62
CA ALA A 36 -8.24 -4.73 4.21
C ALA A 36 -9.39 -3.84 4.73
N THR A 37 -9.13 -2.57 5.02
CA THR A 37 -10.10 -1.69 5.70
C THR A 37 -10.40 -0.40 4.95
N ASP A 38 -9.51 0.09 4.08
CA ASP A 38 -9.74 1.31 3.30
C ASP A 38 -10.67 1.03 2.11
N THR A 39 -11.87 1.61 2.15
CA THR A 39 -12.91 1.44 1.12
C THR A 39 -12.92 2.54 0.06
N SER A 40 -12.03 3.54 0.17
CA SER A 40 -11.89 4.61 -0.82
C SER A 40 -11.43 4.06 -2.18
N PRO A 41 -11.53 4.84 -3.27
CA PRO A 41 -10.97 4.43 -4.57
C PRO A 41 -9.48 4.05 -4.50
N LEU A 42 -8.70 4.78 -3.67
CA LEU A 42 -7.31 4.46 -3.42
C LEU A 42 -7.14 3.13 -2.66
N GLY A 43 -8.00 2.89 -1.67
CA GLY A 43 -8.07 1.63 -0.92
C GLY A 43 -8.41 0.42 -1.81
N GLN A 44 -9.32 0.59 -2.76
CA GLN A 44 -9.72 -0.47 -3.69
C GLN A 44 -8.58 -0.86 -4.64
N GLU A 45 -7.88 0.11 -5.23
CA GLU A 45 -6.70 -0.17 -6.07
C GLU A 45 -5.54 -0.74 -5.25
N ALA A 46 -5.32 -0.25 -4.02
CA ALA A 46 -4.37 -0.85 -3.10
C ALA A 46 -4.72 -2.31 -2.77
N ALA A 47 -5.99 -2.62 -2.55
CA ALA A 47 -6.44 -3.98 -2.31
C ALA A 47 -6.24 -4.90 -3.52
N LYS A 48 -6.47 -4.39 -4.75
CA LYS A 48 -6.15 -5.13 -5.98
C LYS A 48 -4.65 -5.41 -6.09
N ALA A 49 -3.82 -4.39 -5.92
CA ALA A 49 -2.36 -4.52 -5.96
C ALA A 49 -1.83 -5.51 -4.91
N ALA A 50 -2.34 -5.42 -3.68
CA ALA A 50 -1.96 -6.33 -2.59
C ALA A 50 -2.35 -7.79 -2.88
N ARG A 51 -3.58 -8.05 -3.37
CA ARG A 51 -3.99 -9.41 -3.74
C ARG A 51 -3.16 -10.00 -4.89
N ALA A 52 -2.72 -9.16 -5.81
CA ALA A 52 -1.87 -9.58 -6.93
C ALA A 52 -0.38 -9.69 -6.54
N ASP A 53 -0.01 -9.27 -5.33
CA ASP A 53 1.37 -9.11 -4.87
C ASP A 53 2.25 -8.29 -5.83
N GLN A 54 1.66 -7.24 -6.42
CA GLN A 54 2.29 -6.43 -7.47
C GLN A 54 2.26 -4.96 -7.15
N SER A 55 3.45 -4.35 -7.12
CA SER A 55 3.60 -2.90 -7.07
C SER A 55 3.51 -2.29 -8.48
N GLY A 56 2.94 -1.10 -8.59
CA GLY A 56 2.74 -0.48 -9.90
C GLY A 56 2.12 0.91 -9.82
N THR A 57 1.84 1.49 -10.99
CA THR A 57 1.18 2.78 -11.10
C THR A 57 -0.33 2.61 -11.33
N ALA A 58 -1.13 3.49 -10.73
CA ALA A 58 -2.57 3.58 -10.96
C ALA A 58 -2.99 5.04 -11.08
N GLU A 59 -3.96 5.31 -11.96
CA GLU A 59 -4.65 6.59 -12.01
C GLU A 59 -5.95 6.49 -11.23
N ILE A 60 -6.09 7.33 -10.21
CA ILE A 60 -7.20 7.27 -9.25
C ILE A 60 -7.69 8.68 -9.06
N GLU A 61 -8.94 8.94 -9.45
CA GLU A 61 -9.57 10.27 -9.36
C GLU A 61 -8.73 11.37 -10.04
N GLY A 62 -8.16 11.07 -11.22
CA GLY A 62 -7.33 11.99 -11.99
C GLY A 62 -5.95 12.27 -11.38
N ARG A 63 -5.54 11.48 -10.37
CA ARG A 63 -4.22 11.58 -9.74
C ARG A 63 -3.40 10.33 -10.06
N HIS A 64 -2.14 10.51 -10.43
CA HIS A 64 -1.21 9.40 -10.65
C HIS A 64 -0.55 8.98 -9.34
N TRP A 65 -0.72 7.71 -8.99
CA TRP A 65 -0.17 7.10 -7.80
C TRP A 65 0.76 5.95 -8.16
N PHE A 66 1.88 5.85 -7.47
CA PHE A 66 2.66 4.62 -7.39
C PHE A 66 2.29 3.88 -6.10
N LEU A 67 1.80 2.65 -6.25
CA LEU A 67 1.41 1.76 -5.17
C LEU A 67 2.53 0.76 -4.91
N ARG A 68 3.18 0.88 -3.76
CA ARG A 68 4.19 -0.08 -3.29
C ARG A 68 3.57 -1.02 -2.27
N VAL A 69 3.48 -2.30 -2.62
CA VAL A 69 2.89 -3.36 -1.80
C VAL A 69 3.91 -3.89 -0.80
N TYR A 70 3.46 -4.09 0.44
CA TYR A 70 4.20 -4.78 1.50
C TYR A 70 3.28 -5.87 2.06
N ASN A 71 3.28 -7.02 1.39
CA ASN A 71 2.56 -8.19 1.87
C ASN A 71 3.40 -8.93 2.93
N PRO A 72 2.73 -9.63 3.86
CA PRO A 72 3.42 -10.58 4.72
C PRO A 72 4.03 -11.72 3.88
N PRO A 73 5.06 -12.42 4.38
CA PRO A 73 5.58 -13.61 3.73
C PRO A 73 4.46 -14.64 3.50
N LEU A 74 4.49 -15.33 2.35
CA LEU A 74 3.60 -16.46 2.10
C LEU A 74 3.98 -17.61 3.04
N ASP A 75 2.98 -18.20 3.68
CA ASP A 75 3.14 -19.46 4.38
C ASP A 75 3.08 -20.59 3.36
N LEU A 76 4.21 -21.27 3.15
CA LEU A 76 4.33 -22.41 2.24
C LEU A 76 4.21 -23.69 3.08
N ALA A 77 2.99 -23.99 3.52
CA ALA A 77 2.65 -25.22 4.23
C ALA A 77 2.21 -26.33 3.26
#